data_AF-A0A3C1T113-F1
#
_entry.id   AF-A0A3C1T113-F1
#
_cell.length_a   1.000
_cell.length_b   1.000
_cell.length_c   1.000
_cell.angle_alpha   90.00
_cell.angle_beta   90.00
_cell.angle_gamma   90.00
#
_symmetry.space_group_name_H-M   'P 1'
#
loop_
_entity.id
_entity.type
_entity.pdbx_description
1 polymer ?
#
loop_
_entity_poly.entity_id
_entity_poly.type
_entity_poly.pdbx_seq_one_letter_code
_entity_poly.pdbx_strand_id
1 'polypeptide(L)' 'PVIAQSRVAVLPSDDANSLAKRVLIEEHKLFPKVIHWFTQGRLELNNGQAVLDGKAL' A
#
# COMPACT_ATOMS: atom_id res chain seq x y z
N PRO A 1 -0.29 -4.62 -11.40
CA PRO A 1 -0.44 -5.57 -10.26
C PRO A 1 -0.54 -4.78 -8.95
N VAL A 2 -1.25 -5.31 -7.94
CA VAL A 2 -1.29 -4.70 -6.60
C VAL A 2 0.03 -5.00 -5.90
N ILE A 3 0.65 -3.98 -5.28
CA ILE A 3 1.96 -4.11 -4.61
C ILE A 3 1.81 -4.25 -3.09
N ALA A 4 0.95 -3.43 -2.51
CA ALA A 4 0.66 -3.44 -1.08
C ALA A 4 -0.73 -2.89 -0.82
N GLN A 5 -1.37 -3.36 0.24
CA GLN A 5 -2.67 -2.87 0.69
C GLN A 5 -2.66 -2.76 2.21
N SER A 6 -3.37 -1.76 2.73
CA SER A 6 -3.74 -1.67 4.14
C SER A 6 -5.26 -1.73 4.26
N ARG A 7 -5.75 -2.13 5.43
CA ARG A 7 -7.19 -2.18 5.73
C ARG A 7 -7.49 -1.19 6.83
N VAL A 8 -8.60 -0.47 6.67
CA VAL A 8 -9.12 0.45 7.67
C VAL A 8 -10.54 0.03 8.02
N ALA A 9 -10.84 0.00 9.32
CA ALA A 9 -12.18 -0.34 9.80
C ALA A 9 -13.16 0.81 9.51
N VAL A 10 -14.36 0.49 9.04
CA VAL A 10 -15.47 1.44 9.02
C VAL A 10 -16.22 1.34 10.34
N LEU A 11 -16.37 2.45 11.03
CA LEU A 11 -17.05 2.61 12.31
C LEU A 11 -18.47 3.14 12.09
N PRO A 12 -19.43 2.82 12.98
CA PRO A 12 -20.81 3.27 12.83
C PRO A 12 -20.98 4.80 12.78
N SER A 13 -20.04 5.55 13.35
CA SER A 13 -20.06 7.02 13.39
C SER A 13 -19.33 7.68 12.23
N ASP A 14 -18.82 6.91 11.27
CA ASP A 14 -18.09 7.50 10.15
C ASP A 14 -19.01 8.24 9.18
N ASP A 15 -18.48 9.35 8.68
CA ASP A 15 -18.84 9.93 7.41
C ASP A 15 -17.71 9.71 6.38
N ALA A 16 -17.94 10.13 5.14
CA ALA A 16 -16.94 10.00 4.09
C ALA A 16 -15.60 10.69 4.45
N ASN A 17 -15.64 11.82 5.15
CA ASN A 17 -14.46 12.61 5.49
C ASN A 17 -13.61 11.93 6.58
N SER A 18 -14.23 11.41 7.63
CA SER A 18 -13.58 10.70 8.73
C SER A 18 -13.01 9.35 8.30
N LEU A 19 -13.70 8.64 7.41
CA LEU A 19 -13.14 7.45 6.77
C LEU A 19 -11.95 7.81 5.87
N ALA A 20 -12.07 8.82 5.01
CA ALA A 20 -10.97 9.27 4.14
C ALA A 20 -9.73 9.70 4.93
N LYS A 21 -9.88 10.41 6.05
CA LYS A 21 -8.76 10.77 6.93
C LYS A 21 -8.02 9.54 7.46
N ARG A 22 -8.72 8.47 7.81
CA ARG A 22 -8.09 7.23 8.28
C ARG A 22 -7.42 6.46 7.15
N VAL A 23 -8.01 6.44 5.95
CA VAL A 23 -7.35 5.92 4.74
C VAL A 23 -6.04 6.68 4.48
N LEU A 24 -6.08 8.02 4.51
CA LEU A 24 -4.92 8.87 4.24
C LEU A 24 -3.74 8.61 5.20
N ILE A 25 -4.04 8.34 6.48
CA ILE A 25 -3.02 7.96 7.46
C ILE A 25 -2.32 6.66 7.06
N GLU A 26 -3.07 5.68 6.56
CA GLU A 26 -2.50 4.42 6.09
C GLU A 26 -1.74 4.58 4.77
N GLU A 27 -2.20 5.44 3.86
CA GLU A 27 -1.49 5.79 2.63
C GLU A 27 -0.13 6.45 2.93
N HIS A 28 -0.07 7.38 3.88
CA HIS A 28 1.18 8.02 4.32
C HIS A 28 2.18 7.04 4.95
N LYS A 29 1.75 5.88 5.44
CA LYS A 29 2.64 4.82 5.91
C LYS A 29 3.03 3.87 4.78
N LEU A 30 2.06 3.45 3.99
CA LEU A 30 2.21 2.41 2.98
C LEU A 30 3.03 2.90 1.79
N PHE A 31 2.77 4.12 1.31
CA PHE A 31 3.41 4.66 0.12
C PHE A 31 4.93 4.82 0.30
N PRO A 32 5.45 5.47 1.36
CA PRO A 32 6.90 5.56 1.56
C PRO A 32 7.57 4.19 1.73
N LYS A 33 6.88 3.21 2.33
CA LYS A 33 7.40 1.85 2.47
C LYS A 33 7.58 1.16 1.12
N VAL A 34 6.60 1.29 0.23
CA VAL A 34 6.67 0.76 -1.15
C VAL A 34 7.78 1.45 -1.93
N ILE A 35 7.88 2.78 -1.84
CA ILE A 35 8.97 3.53 -2.47
C ILE A 35 10.32 3.09 -1.92
N HIS A 36 10.45 2.85 -0.62
CA HIS A 36 11.69 2.36 -0.02
C HIS A 36 12.11 0.99 -0.56
N TRP A 37 11.17 0.06 -0.75
CA TRP A 37 11.49 -1.22 -1.40
C TRP A 37 11.94 -1.04 -2.84
N PHE A 38 11.30 -0.14 -3.57
CA PHE A 38 11.65 0.16 -4.96
C PHE A 38 13.04 0.79 -5.07
N THR A 39 13.38 1.77 -4.23
CA THR A 39 14.70 2.43 -4.25
C THR A 39 15.84 1.51 -3.81
N GLN A 40 15.52 0.45 -3.07
CA GLN A 40 16.46 -0.62 -2.72
C GLN A 40 16.61 -1.69 -3.80
N GLY A 41 15.87 -1.62 -4.91
CA GLY A 41 15.86 -2.66 -5.94
C GLY A 41 15.21 -3.97 -5.47
N ARG A 42 14.45 -3.94 -4.38
CA ARG A 42 13.79 -5.13 -3.82
C ARG A 42 12.45 -5.41 -4.50
N LEU A 43 11.81 -4.37 -5.01
CA LEU A 43 10.53 -4.42 -5.69
C LEU A 43 10.74 -4.21 -7.19
N GLU A 44 10.28 -5.17 -7.99
CA GLU A 44 10.40 -5.19 -9.45
C GLU A 44 9.07 -5.52 -10.12
N LEU A 45 8.97 -5.20 -11.42
CA LEU A 45 7.84 -5.58 -12.27
C LEU A 45 8.33 -6.54 -13.36
N ASN A 46 8.05 -7.82 -13.20
CA ASN A 46 8.50 -8.89 -14.10
C ASN A 46 7.30 -9.49 -14.83
N ASN A 47 7.28 -9.42 -16.17
CA ASN A 47 6.18 -9.93 -17.01
C ASN A 47 4.78 -9.48 -16.56
N GLY A 48 4.66 -8.22 -16.10
CA GLY A 48 3.39 -7.67 -15.60
C GLY A 48 3.03 -8.06 -14.17
N GLN A 49 3.87 -8.82 -13.46
CA GLN A 49 3.70 -9.23 -12.06
C GLN A 49 4.65 -8.45 -11.15
N ALA A 50 4.15 -7.98 -10.00
CA ALA A 50 4.99 -7.35 -8.98
C ALA A 50 5.75 -8.44 -8.22
N VAL A 51 7.05 -8.27 -8.07
CA VAL A 51 7.94 -9.20 -7.37
C VAL A 51 8.66 -8.44 -6.27
N LEU A 52 8.56 -8.92 -5.04
CA LEU A 52 9.25 -8.36 -3.87
C LEU A 52 10.21 -9.41 -3.31
N ASP A 53 11.50 -9.08 -3.22
CA ASP A 53 12.56 -9.98 -2.73
C ASP A 53 12.54 -11.35 -3.44
N GLY A 54 12.31 -11.34 -4.76
CA GLY A 54 12.23 -12.55 -5.59
C GLY A 54 10.92 -13.34 -5.48
N LYS A 55 9.92 -12.86 -4.71
CA LYS A 55 8.61 -13.50 -4.57
C LYS A 55 7.52 -12.70 -5.29
N ALA A 56 6.71 -13.39 -6.08
CA ALA A 56 5.49 -12.80 -6.65
C ALA A 56 4.52 -12.37 -5.55
N LEU A 57 3.95 -11.16 -5.71
CA LEU A 57 2.92 -10.58 -4.85
C LEU A 57 1.50 -10.91 -5.34
#